data_AF-A0A7K3RTU8-F1
#
_entry.id   AF-A0A7K3RTU8-F1
#
_cell.length_a   1.000
_cell.length_b   1.000
_cell.length_c   1.000
_cell.angle_alpha   90.00
_cell.angle_beta   90.00
_cell.angle_gamma   90.00
#
_symmetry.space_group_name_H-M   'P 1'
#
loop_
_entity.id
_entity.type
_entity.pdbx_description
1 polymer ?
#
loop_
_entity_poly.entity_id
_entity_poly.type
_entity_poly.pdbx_seq_one_letter_code
_entity_poly.pdbx_strand_id
1 'polypeptide(L)'
;LDRDGGPFRGTVLHLWNLDAPALAGCDRTALGDHTGAGAYSLIVLARLLSARGGGGRLHIVTRGAQPALPGEAPEPLGAPAWGIGRVLRHQELTDHPGKLIDLDPRRHPGPDGDRPEAEALLAEALSDDEAEIALRDGG
;
A
#
# COMPACT_ATOMS: atom_id res chain seq x y z
N LEU A 1 11.41 -10.13 -13.94
CA LEU A 1 11.25 -10.57 -15.32
C LEU A 1 9.76 -10.51 -15.60
N ASP A 2 9.34 -9.99 -16.74
CA ASP A 2 8.04 -10.39 -17.27
C ASP A 2 8.04 -11.91 -17.57
N ARG A 3 6.94 -12.44 -18.09
CA ARG A 3 6.84 -13.87 -18.39
C ARG A 3 7.90 -14.36 -19.40
N ASP A 4 8.59 -13.43 -20.09
CA ASP A 4 9.49 -13.67 -21.21
C ASP A 4 10.94 -13.26 -20.92
N GLY A 5 11.28 -12.89 -19.68
CA GLY A 5 12.66 -12.54 -19.30
C GLY A 5 13.05 -11.07 -19.51
N GLY A 6 12.11 -10.22 -19.93
CA GLY A 6 12.30 -8.79 -20.10
C GLY A 6 12.21 -7.97 -18.80
N PRO A 7 12.57 -6.67 -18.84
CA PRO A 7 12.35 -5.76 -17.73
C PRO A 7 10.85 -5.66 -17.45
N PHE A 8 10.45 -5.92 -16.19
CA PHE A 8 9.05 -5.87 -15.78
C PHE A 8 8.53 -4.43 -15.86
N ARG A 9 7.50 -4.20 -16.70
CA ARG A 9 6.85 -2.89 -16.88
C ARG A 9 5.40 -2.86 -16.39
N GLY A 10 5.03 -3.83 -15.57
CA GLY A 10 3.68 -3.98 -15.06
C GLY A 10 3.41 -3.15 -13.81
N THR A 11 2.22 -3.36 -13.27
CA THR A 11 1.77 -2.79 -12.01
C THR A 11 2.19 -3.69 -10.84
N VAL A 12 2.82 -3.10 -9.83
CA VAL A 12 3.13 -3.74 -8.54
C VAL A 12 2.17 -3.20 -7.48
N LEU A 13 1.49 -4.09 -6.77
CA LEU A 13 0.75 -3.76 -5.55
C LEU A 13 1.56 -4.26 -4.35
N HIS A 14 2.06 -3.34 -3.54
CA HIS A 14 2.73 -3.67 -2.27
C HIS A 14 1.68 -3.79 -1.16
N LEU A 15 1.40 -5.04 -0.77
CA LEU A 15 0.35 -5.40 0.21
C LEU A 15 0.89 -5.71 1.61
N TRP A 16 2.21 -5.69 1.83
CA TRP A 16 2.80 -6.12 3.11
C TRP A 16 2.48 -5.20 4.29
N ASN A 17 2.00 -3.96 4.07
CA ASN A 17 1.50 -3.14 5.18
C ASN A 17 0.14 -3.65 5.71
N LEU A 18 -0.52 -4.59 5.02
CA LEU A 18 -1.75 -5.24 5.50
C LEU A 18 -1.48 -6.33 6.56
N ASP A 19 -0.23 -6.76 6.69
CA ASP A 19 0.18 -7.76 7.71
C ASP A 19 0.42 -7.11 9.09
N ALA A 20 0.32 -5.79 9.19
CA ALA A 20 0.46 -5.09 10.46
C ALA A 20 -0.71 -5.41 11.42
N PRO A 21 -0.43 -5.76 12.69
CA PRO A 21 -1.47 -5.95 13.70
C PRO A 21 -2.16 -4.62 14.04
N ALA A 22 -3.40 -4.68 14.53
CA ALA A 22 -4.05 -3.51 15.09
C ALA A 22 -3.29 -2.97 16.31
N LEU A 23 -3.24 -1.64 16.48
CA LEU A 23 -2.51 -1.01 17.59
C LEU A 23 -2.95 -1.54 18.96
N ALA A 24 -4.25 -1.79 19.14
CA ALA A 24 -4.81 -2.31 20.39
C ALA A 24 -4.25 -3.70 20.78
N GLY A 25 -3.78 -4.48 19.79
CA GLY A 25 -3.16 -5.79 19.99
C GLY A 25 -1.62 -5.75 20.03
N CYS A 26 -1.01 -4.58 19.90
CA CYS A 26 0.45 -4.45 19.89
C CYS A 26 1.03 -4.28 21.28
N ASP A 27 2.00 -5.11 21.63
CA ASP A 27 2.96 -4.77 22.67
C ASP A 27 4.08 -3.85 22.12
N ARG A 28 4.97 -3.38 23.00
CA ARG A 28 6.05 -2.46 22.60
C ARG A 28 7.04 -3.09 21.62
N THR A 29 7.23 -4.40 21.69
CA THR A 29 8.11 -5.19 20.82
C THR A 29 7.51 -5.29 19.43
N ALA A 30 6.23 -5.67 19.35
CA ALA A 30 5.47 -5.74 18.11
C ALA A 30 5.43 -4.39 17.37
N LEU A 31 5.36 -3.27 18.11
CA LEU A 31 5.42 -1.93 17.52
C LEU A 31 6.78 -1.66 16.82
N GLY A 32 7.89 -2.08 17.43
CA GLY A 32 9.23 -1.94 16.84
C GLY A 32 9.41 -2.79 15.57
N ASP A 33 8.92 -4.03 15.60
CA ASP A 33 9.08 -4.96 14.47
C ASP A 33 8.26 -4.52 13.24
N HIS A 34 7.04 -4.01 13.44
CA HIS A 34 6.12 -3.68 12.35
C HIS A 34 6.32 -2.28 11.76
N THR A 35 6.83 -1.31 12.55
CA THR A 35 7.28 -0.03 12.00
C THR A 35 8.51 -0.20 11.10
N GLY A 36 9.35 -1.20 11.38
CA GLY A 36 10.51 -1.55 10.57
C GLY A 36 10.17 -2.37 9.32
N ALA A 37 9.48 -3.49 9.46
CA ALA A 37 9.33 -4.47 8.38
C ALA A 37 8.57 -3.93 7.14
N GLY A 38 7.42 -3.27 7.34
CA GLY A 38 6.61 -2.72 6.25
C GLY A 38 7.35 -1.62 5.49
N ALA A 39 7.84 -0.61 6.21
CA ALA A 39 8.61 0.50 5.67
C ALA A 39 9.94 0.06 5.02
N TYR A 40 10.67 -0.85 5.65
CA TYR A 40 11.93 -1.36 5.13
C TYR A 40 11.72 -2.15 3.83
N SER A 41 10.66 -2.95 3.76
CA SER A 41 10.35 -3.70 2.53
C SER A 41 10.04 -2.78 1.34
N LEU A 42 9.38 -1.64 1.57
CA LEU A 42 9.15 -0.63 0.54
C LEU A 42 10.46 -0.05 0.02
N ILE A 43 11.41 0.25 0.90
CA ILE A 43 12.74 0.75 0.51
C ILE A 43 13.49 -0.30 -0.33
N VAL A 44 13.45 -1.57 0.07
CA VAL A 44 14.10 -2.67 -0.67
C VAL A 44 13.46 -2.83 -2.05
N LEU A 45 12.13 -2.82 -2.13
CA LEU A 45 11.40 -2.89 -3.40
C LEU A 45 11.73 -1.68 -4.29
N ALA A 46 11.76 -0.48 -3.74
CA ALA A 46 12.07 0.73 -4.49
C ALA A 46 13.47 0.68 -5.11
N ARG A 47 14.48 0.24 -4.34
CA ARG A 47 15.83 0.03 -4.85
C ARG A 47 15.87 -0.98 -6.00
N LEU A 48 15.10 -2.07 -5.88
CA LEU A 48 15.03 -3.10 -6.92
C LEU A 48 14.38 -2.57 -8.20
N LEU A 49 13.30 -1.79 -8.10
CA LEU A 49 12.63 -1.18 -9.24
C LEU A 49 13.54 -0.16 -9.93
N SER A 50 14.16 0.73 -9.14
CA SER A 50 15.12 1.73 -9.64
C SER A 50 16.29 1.06 -10.38
N ALA A 51 16.91 0.02 -9.79
CA ALA A 51 18.05 -0.67 -10.39
C ALA A 51 17.70 -1.45 -11.66
N ARG A 52 16.45 -1.92 -11.80
CA ARG A 52 15.99 -2.62 -13.01
C ARG A 52 15.76 -1.67 -14.18
N GLY A 53 15.46 -0.41 -13.90
CA GLY A 53 15.06 0.56 -14.90
C GLY A 53 13.80 0.14 -15.67
N GLY A 54 13.34 1.02 -16.55
CA GLY A 54 12.02 0.89 -17.17
C GLY A 54 10.94 1.51 -16.29
N GLY A 55 9.79 1.80 -16.90
CA GLY A 55 8.64 2.34 -16.18
C GLY A 55 7.75 1.24 -15.61
N GLY A 56 6.64 1.65 -15.02
CA GLY A 56 5.62 0.75 -14.48
C GLY A 56 4.73 1.51 -13.51
N ARG A 57 4.06 0.80 -12.61
CA ARG A 57 3.31 1.43 -11.52
C ARG A 57 3.62 0.76 -10.19
N LEU A 58 3.82 1.53 -9.13
CA LEU A 58 3.95 1.02 -7.77
C LEU A 58 2.81 1.58 -6.92
N HIS A 59 1.82 0.75 -6.60
CA HIS A 59 0.79 1.08 -5.62
C HIS A 59 1.20 0.55 -4.25
N ILE A 60 0.99 1.35 -3.22
CA ILE A 60 1.28 1.02 -1.83
C ILE A 60 -0.05 0.96 -1.10
N VAL A 61 -0.34 -0.19 -0.50
CA VAL A 61 -1.62 -0.44 0.15
C VAL A 61 -1.42 -0.50 1.66
N THR A 62 -2.24 0.22 2.40
CA THR A 62 -2.34 0.20 3.87
C THR A 62 -3.78 -0.09 4.28
N ARG A 63 -4.03 -0.23 5.59
CA ARG A 63 -5.39 -0.35 6.14
C ARG A 63 -5.54 0.55 7.35
N GLY A 64 -6.58 1.39 7.35
CA GLY A 64 -6.89 2.31 8.43
C GLY A 64 -5.78 3.33 8.75
N ALA A 65 -4.73 3.45 7.95
CA ALA A 65 -3.63 4.37 8.23
C ALA A 65 -4.05 5.84 8.06
N GLN A 66 -5.13 6.09 7.31
CA GLN A 66 -5.68 7.43 7.10
C GLN A 66 -7.09 7.53 7.69
N PRO A 67 -7.38 8.51 8.57
CA PRO A 67 -8.73 8.77 9.05
C PRO A 67 -9.49 9.58 7.99
N ALA A 68 -10.05 8.88 7.00
CA ALA A 68 -10.68 9.49 5.83
C ALA A 68 -12.11 9.98 6.12
N LEU A 69 -12.79 9.36 7.10
CA LEU A 69 -14.14 9.74 7.52
C LEU A 69 -14.15 10.40 8.91
N PRO A 70 -15.11 11.31 9.20
CA PRO A 70 -15.26 11.90 10.51
C PRO A 70 -15.43 10.84 11.61
N GLY A 71 -14.57 10.89 12.63
CA GLY A 71 -14.60 9.97 13.77
C GLY A 71 -13.77 8.70 13.60
N GLU A 72 -13.10 8.50 12.46
CA GLU A 72 -12.11 7.41 12.32
C GLU A 72 -10.87 7.67 13.18
N ALA A 73 -10.42 6.62 13.88
CA ALA A 73 -9.12 6.60 14.53
C ALA A 73 -8.11 5.92 13.60
N PRO A 74 -6.91 6.51 13.40
CA PRO A 74 -5.91 5.91 12.53
C PRO A 74 -5.23 4.70 13.16
N GLU A 75 -4.90 3.70 12.34
CA GLU A 75 -3.96 2.61 12.63
C GLU A 75 -2.53 3.05 12.27
N PRO A 76 -1.70 3.41 13.27
CA PRO A 76 -0.47 4.17 13.03
C PRO A 76 0.65 3.37 12.36
N LEU A 77 0.59 2.03 12.40
CA LEU A 77 1.66 1.18 11.86
C LEU A 77 1.80 1.30 10.34
N GLY A 78 0.72 1.60 9.62
CA GLY A 78 0.76 1.83 8.17
C GLY A 78 1.17 3.26 7.78
N ALA A 79 1.13 4.23 8.69
CA ALA A 79 1.36 5.63 8.39
C ALA A 79 2.76 5.94 7.78
N PRO A 80 3.87 5.29 8.20
CA PRO A 80 5.18 5.52 7.57
C PRO A 80 5.21 5.22 6.07
N ALA A 81 4.41 4.25 5.60
CA ALA A 81 4.32 3.89 4.19
C ALA A 81 3.83 5.05 3.33
N TRP A 82 2.99 5.94 3.87
CA TRP A 82 2.49 7.12 3.17
C TRP A 82 3.58 8.18 2.97
N GLY A 83 4.37 8.46 4.02
CA GLY A 83 5.49 9.38 3.93
C GLY A 83 6.55 8.90 2.93
N ILE A 84 6.93 7.62 3.03
CA ILE A 84 7.86 6.98 2.08
C ILE A 84 7.29 7.00 0.67
N GLY A 85 6.03 6.62 0.50
CA GLY A 85 5.36 6.56 -0.79
C GLY A 85 5.32 7.91 -1.53
N ARG A 86 5.06 9.01 -0.80
CA ARG A 86 5.14 10.37 -1.36
C ARG A 86 6.54 10.71 -1.85
N VAL A 87 7.58 10.40 -1.06
CA VAL A 87 8.98 10.63 -1.48
C VAL A 87 9.32 9.80 -2.71
N LEU A 88 9.00 8.51 -2.70
CA LEU A 88 9.24 7.62 -3.83
C LEU A 88 8.57 8.15 -5.10
N ARG A 89 7.28 8.49 -5.04
CA ARG A 89 6.52 9.00 -6.19
C ARG A 89 7.08 10.30 -6.75
N HIS A 90 7.48 11.23 -5.89
CA HIS A 90 7.84 12.58 -6.29
C HIS A 90 9.32 12.79 -6.60
N GLN A 91 10.22 11.93 -6.08
CA GLN A 91 11.67 12.20 -6.10
C GLN A 91 12.50 11.00 -6.58
N GLU A 92 12.16 9.77 -6.18
CA GLU A 92 13.06 8.61 -6.37
C GLU A 92 12.64 7.67 -7.51
N LEU A 93 11.32 7.51 -7.72
CA LEU A 93 10.70 6.58 -8.67
C LEU A 93 9.71 7.31 -9.58
N THR A 94 10.10 8.46 -10.12
CA THR A 94 9.22 9.29 -10.97
C THR A 94 8.72 8.56 -12.22
N ASP A 95 9.47 7.56 -12.71
CA ASP A 95 9.09 6.71 -13.84
C ASP A 95 8.13 5.55 -13.46
N HIS A 96 7.77 5.44 -12.18
CA HIS A 96 6.85 4.41 -11.66
C HIS A 96 5.62 5.04 -10.98
N PRO A 97 4.81 5.82 -11.71
CA PRO A 97 3.64 6.47 -11.12
C PRO A 97 2.67 5.43 -10.55
N GLY A 98 2.23 5.62 -9.30
CA GLY A 98 1.25 4.75 -8.67
C GLY A 98 0.52 5.48 -7.55
N LYS A 99 -0.26 4.70 -6.78
CA LYS A 99 -1.22 5.23 -5.79
C LYS A 99 -0.86 4.81 -4.37
N LEU A 100 -1.18 5.66 -3.41
CA LEU A 100 -1.31 5.28 -2.01
C LEU A 100 -2.78 4.95 -1.75
N ILE A 101 -3.07 3.73 -1.31
CA ILE A 101 -4.43 3.21 -1.14
C ILE A 101 -4.60 2.75 0.30
N ASP A 102 -5.51 3.37 1.06
CA ASP A 102 -5.85 2.92 2.41
C ASP A 102 -7.18 2.17 2.41
N LEU A 103 -7.16 0.90 2.77
CA LEU A 103 -8.36 0.07 2.89
C LEU A 103 -9.12 0.36 4.18
N ASP A 104 -10.43 0.05 4.18
CA ASP A 104 -11.31 0.25 5.32
C ASP A 104 -10.79 -0.54 6.55
N PRO A 105 -10.63 0.10 7.72
CA PRO A 105 -10.26 -0.63 8.94
C PRO A 105 -11.32 -1.65 9.38
N ARG A 106 -12.59 -1.49 8.98
CA ARG A 106 -13.72 -2.37 9.32
C ARG A 106 -13.78 -3.59 8.40
N ARG A 107 -12.68 -4.33 8.33
CA ARG A 107 -12.61 -5.57 7.55
C ARG A 107 -13.60 -6.60 8.07
N HIS A 108 -14.33 -7.24 7.16
CA HIS A 108 -15.11 -8.45 7.41
C HIS A 108 -14.33 -9.67 6.88
N PRO A 109 -13.50 -10.34 7.71
CA PRO A 109 -12.66 -11.42 7.23
C PRO A 109 -13.50 -12.61 6.74
N GLY A 110 -13.09 -13.19 5.62
CA GLY A 110 -13.77 -14.32 4.98
C GLY A 110 -14.14 -14.02 3.53
N PRO A 111 -14.55 -15.05 2.76
CA PRO A 111 -14.70 -14.94 1.31
C PRO A 111 -15.67 -13.83 0.86
N ASP A 112 -16.74 -13.61 1.62
CA ASP A 112 -17.79 -12.65 1.29
C ASP A 112 -17.35 -11.19 1.48
N GLY A 113 -16.36 -10.93 2.33
CA GLY A 113 -15.76 -9.59 2.51
C GLY A 113 -14.45 -9.41 1.75
N ASP A 114 -13.60 -10.44 1.69
CA ASP A 114 -12.30 -10.37 1.03
C ASP A 114 -12.43 -10.20 -0.49
N ARG A 115 -13.43 -10.85 -1.11
CA ARG A 115 -13.64 -10.76 -2.57
C ARG A 115 -14.05 -9.35 -3.04
N PRO A 116 -15.12 -8.72 -2.52
CA PRO A 116 -15.50 -7.38 -2.97
C PRO A 116 -14.41 -6.34 -2.66
N GLU A 117 -13.68 -6.47 -1.54
CA GLU A 117 -12.55 -5.59 -1.23
C GLU A 117 -11.42 -5.74 -2.26
N ALA A 118 -11.07 -6.98 -2.63
CA ALA A 118 -10.07 -7.23 -3.67
C ALA A 118 -10.52 -6.72 -5.05
N GLU A 119 -11.80 -6.85 -5.38
CA GLU A 119 -12.38 -6.30 -6.62
C GLU A 119 -12.32 -4.76 -6.64
N ALA A 120 -12.63 -4.09 -5.52
CA ALA A 120 -12.51 -2.64 -5.38
C ALA A 120 -11.06 -2.17 -5.49
N LEU A 121 -10.13 -2.84 -4.80
CA LEU A 121 -8.70 -2.56 -4.89
C LEU A 121 -8.16 -2.75 -6.31
N LEU A 122 -8.60 -3.79 -7.01
CA LEU A 122 -8.21 -4.03 -8.40
C LEU A 122 -8.77 -2.95 -9.32
N ALA A 123 -10.03 -2.56 -9.17
CA ALA A 123 -10.64 -1.49 -9.95
C ALA A 123 -9.86 -0.16 -9.75
N GLU A 124 -9.51 0.15 -8.51
CA GLU A 124 -8.75 1.36 -8.16
C GLU A 124 -7.30 1.34 -8.66
N ALA A 125 -6.64 0.18 -8.63
CA ALA A 125 -5.30 0.02 -9.17
C ALA A 125 -5.25 0.17 -10.71
N LEU A 126 -6.40 0.02 -11.39
CA LEU A 126 -6.53 0.17 -12.83
C LEU A 126 -6.99 1.58 -13.27
N SER A 127 -7.50 2.41 -12.35
CA SER A 127 -7.84 3.81 -12.62
C SER A 127 -6.59 4.71 -12.57
N ASP A 128 -6.68 5.89 -13.20
CA ASP A 128 -5.57 6.86 -13.32
C ASP A 128 -5.99 8.28 -12.92
N ASP A 129 -6.93 8.37 -11.99
CA ASP A 129 -7.56 9.60 -11.48
C ASP A 129 -6.81 10.20 -10.29
N GLU A 130 -6.83 9.53 -9.13
CA GLU A 130 -6.30 10.05 -7.87
C GLU A 130 -5.03 9.29 -7.45
N ALA A 131 -4.08 10.03 -6.87
CA ALA A 131 -2.79 9.46 -6.43
C ALA A 131 -2.83 8.94 -4.99
N GLU A 132 -3.77 9.43 -4.18
CA GLU A 132 -3.93 9.11 -2.77
C GLU A 132 -5.41 8.89 -2.50
N ILE A 133 -5.79 7.68 -2.11
CA ILE A 133 -7.19 7.29 -1.94
C ILE A 133 -7.37 6.45 -0.67
N ALA A 134 -8.54 6.60 -0.06
CA ALA A 134 -9.01 5.74 1.01
C ALA A 134 -10.29 5.06 0.53
N LEU A 135 -10.26 3.74 0.39
CA LEU A 135 -11.42 2.94 0.02
C LEU A 135 -12.21 2.63 1.29
N ARG A 136 -13.47 3.06 1.36
CA ARG A 136 -14.38 2.80 2.47
C ARG A 136 -15.66 2.14 1.95
N ASP A 137 -16.47 1.56 2.84
CA ASP A 137 -17.79 1.04 2.46
C ASP A 137 -18.61 2.12 1.71
N GLY A 138 -18.80 1.94 0.39
CA GLY A 138 -19.58 2.82 -0.49
C GLY A 138 -18.79 3.65 -1.51
N GLY A 139 -17.45 3.57 -1.51
CA GLY A 139 -16.56 4.31 -2.40
C GLY A 139 -15.19 4.52 -1.78
#